data_AF-A0A4Q3C888-F1
#
_entry.id   AF-A0A4Q3C888-F1
#
_cell.length_a   1.000
_cell.length_b   1.000
_cell.length_c   1.000
_cell.angle_alpha   90.00
_cell.angle_beta   90.00
_cell.angle_gamma   90.00
#
_symmetry.space_group_name_H-M   'P 1'
#
loop_
_entity.id
_entity.type
_entity.pdbx_description
1 polymer ?
#
loop_
_entity_poly.entity_id
_entity_poly.type
_entity_poly.pdbx_seq_one_letter_code
_entity_poly.pdbx_strand_id
1 'polypeptide(L)'
;MKYLYLKTICLLALSAVIFCGCKKNKPEGQKEEPKSENGIISFRLDTGQIGDAVITQSGDTSKITITVHPLLNLYGRKPAIALSTGATVMPASGETMNFTLDSTFTYTVTSANGEAKKWYVVFKNQGGSSPASKVAYKDVQVTNFFRRESGHIASDGGFSVPLSNGKVIWLFGDSHIDDYRASDGTIPWLFQVRNAAIVQPYGDWQWQHSPTLTGNSPSFKSYIKHTEDNDHWIWPGSGFQKDDTLFVYSAHLKKVSGGFGFGSGGPDMLAKITIADMKVVGFQELQDFNGINFGISFLKNDADGYT
;
A
#
# COMPACT_ATOMS: atom_id res chain seq x y z
N MET A 1 -67.53 -49.51 -31.63
CA MET A 1 -66.54 -49.13 -32.66
C MET A 1 -65.15 -49.46 -32.14
N LYS A 2 -64.30 -50.07 -32.98
CA LYS A 2 -62.93 -50.54 -32.70
C LYS A 2 -61.92 -49.40 -32.48
N TYR A 3 -60.68 -49.81 -32.14
CA TYR A 3 -59.38 -49.10 -32.09
C TYR A 3 -58.96 -48.66 -30.68
N LEU A 4 -57.99 -49.27 -29.98
CA LEU A 4 -56.59 -49.67 -30.28
C LEU A 4 -55.64 -48.48 -30.51
N TYR A 5 -54.68 -48.30 -29.56
CA TYR A 5 -53.25 -47.89 -29.65
C TYR A 5 -52.86 -47.17 -28.33
N LEU A 6 -52.20 -47.80 -27.36
CA LEU A 6 -50.79 -48.22 -27.22
C LEU A 6 -49.82 -47.09 -26.76
N LYS A 7 -49.10 -47.40 -25.67
CA LYS A 7 -47.78 -46.94 -25.19
C LYS A 7 -47.70 -45.96 -24.00
N THR A 8 -47.42 -46.60 -22.85
CA THR A 8 -46.27 -46.37 -21.97
C THR A 8 -46.30 -45.14 -21.05
N ILE A 9 -46.36 -45.38 -19.73
CA ILE A 9 -45.36 -44.90 -18.75
C ILE A 9 -45.35 -45.86 -17.56
N CYS A 10 -44.16 -46.41 -17.30
CA CYS A 10 -43.76 -47.17 -16.11
C CYS A 10 -44.01 -46.37 -14.83
N LEU A 11 -44.58 -47.01 -13.80
CA LEU A 11 -44.40 -46.55 -12.43
C LEU A 11 -43.79 -47.67 -11.58
N LEU A 12 -42.62 -47.34 -11.04
CA LEU A 12 -41.76 -48.17 -10.22
C LEU A 12 -42.41 -48.48 -8.86
N ALA A 13 -42.39 -49.76 -8.47
CA ALA A 13 -42.37 -50.14 -7.06
C ALA A 13 -40.93 -50.56 -6.73
N LEU A 14 -40.12 -49.59 -6.30
CA LEU A 14 -38.72 -49.79 -5.95
C LEU A 14 -38.63 -50.48 -4.59
N SER A 15 -38.05 -51.67 -4.59
CA SER A 15 -37.60 -52.41 -3.42
C SER A 15 -36.58 -51.58 -2.63
N ALA A 16 -36.88 -51.30 -1.36
CA ALA A 16 -35.95 -50.72 -0.42
C ALA A 16 -34.88 -51.77 -0.04
N VAL A 17 -33.77 -51.78 -0.78
CA VAL A 17 -32.55 -52.49 -0.37
C VAL A 17 -31.89 -51.66 0.72
N ILE A 18 -32.02 -52.12 1.97
CA ILE A 18 -31.24 -51.64 3.11
C ILE A 18 -29.80 -52.14 2.89
N PHE A 19 -28.96 -51.34 2.24
CA PHE A 19 -27.51 -51.50 2.37
C PHE A 19 -27.11 -51.01 3.76
N CYS A 20 -26.93 -51.95 4.68
CA CYS A 20 -26.18 -51.75 5.91
C CYS A 20 -24.71 -51.50 5.53
N GLY A 21 -24.40 -50.25 5.19
CA GLY A 21 -23.03 -49.78 5.08
C GLY A 21 -22.41 -49.81 6.47
N CYS A 22 -21.62 -50.83 6.75
CA CYS A 22 -20.81 -50.93 7.96
C CYS A 22 -19.95 -49.67 8.10
N LYS A 23 -20.34 -48.73 8.96
CA LYS A 23 -19.36 -47.87 9.62
C LYS A 23 -18.52 -48.81 10.49
N LYS A 24 -17.35 -49.21 9.99
CA LYS A 24 -16.32 -49.77 10.87
C LYS A 24 -16.00 -48.69 11.90
N ASN A 25 -16.49 -48.88 13.12
CA ASN A 25 -15.95 -48.18 14.28
C ASN A 25 -14.43 -48.46 14.31
N LYS A 26 -13.60 -47.42 14.32
CA LYS A 26 -12.15 -47.57 14.49
C LYS A 26 -11.91 -48.32 15.81
N PRO A 27 -11.19 -49.44 15.83
CA PRO A 27 -10.80 -50.08 17.09
C PRO A 27 -9.87 -49.12 17.86
N GLU A 28 -10.14 -48.94 19.15
CA GLU A 28 -9.19 -48.29 20.07
C GLU A 28 -7.86 -49.03 20.02
N GLY A 29 -6.77 -48.31 19.71
CA GLY A 29 -5.40 -48.82 19.82
C GLY A 29 -4.57 -48.91 18.54
N GLN A 30 -5.06 -48.50 17.36
CA GLN A 30 -4.16 -48.28 16.22
C GLN A 30 -3.49 -46.91 16.36
N LYS A 31 -2.16 -46.87 16.51
CA LYS A 31 -1.37 -45.65 16.24
C LYS A 31 -1.75 -45.18 14.85
N GLU A 32 -2.31 -43.97 14.74
CA GLU A 32 -2.60 -43.36 13.45
C GLU A 32 -1.28 -43.33 12.65
N GLU A 33 -1.26 -43.96 11.49
CA GLU A 33 -0.05 -43.96 10.66
C GLU A 33 0.35 -42.52 10.37
N PRO A 34 1.64 -42.18 10.51
CA PRO A 34 2.07 -40.82 10.31
C PRO A 34 1.71 -40.38 8.88
N LYS A 35 1.08 -39.21 8.77
CA LYS A 35 0.58 -38.70 7.48
C LYS A 35 1.74 -38.39 6.52
N SER A 36 1.53 -38.67 5.23
CA SER A 36 2.50 -38.40 4.16
C SER A 36 2.43 -37.00 3.58
N GLU A 37 1.48 -36.16 4.00
CA GLU A 37 1.33 -34.83 3.41
C GLU A 37 2.48 -33.89 3.80
N ASN A 38 3.20 -33.38 2.81
CA ASN A 38 4.32 -32.42 2.96
C ASN A 38 4.04 -31.12 2.19
N GLY A 39 2.81 -30.61 2.34
CA GLY A 39 2.32 -29.40 1.66
C GLY A 39 2.65 -28.10 2.39
N ILE A 40 2.94 -27.04 1.63
CA ILE A 40 2.76 -25.65 2.09
C ILE A 40 1.34 -25.23 1.69
N ILE A 41 0.54 -24.88 2.70
CA ILE A 41 -0.85 -24.43 2.55
C ILE A 41 -0.89 -22.92 2.26
N SER A 42 -0.05 -22.16 2.96
CA SER A 42 0.09 -20.72 2.72
C SER A 42 1.50 -20.24 3.04
N PHE A 43 1.88 -19.16 2.37
CA PHE A 43 3.13 -18.46 2.59
C PHE A 43 2.83 -16.95 2.60
N ARG A 44 3.19 -16.26 3.68
CA ARG A 44 3.01 -14.81 3.80
C ARG A 44 4.25 -14.14 4.36
N LEU A 45 4.68 -13.05 3.72
CA LEU A 45 5.65 -12.13 4.32
C LEU A 45 5.01 -11.30 5.44
N ASP A 46 5.88 -10.82 6.34
CA ASP A 46 5.53 -9.90 7.43
C ASP A 46 4.90 -8.60 6.90
N THR A 47 5.46 -8.04 5.82
CA THR A 47 4.95 -6.83 5.15
C THR A 47 5.28 -6.85 3.65
N GLY A 48 4.59 -6.01 2.88
CA GLY A 48 4.93 -5.73 1.47
C GLY A 48 4.61 -6.81 0.44
N GLN A 49 4.05 -7.96 0.85
CA GLN A 49 3.43 -8.91 -0.08
C GLN A 49 2.10 -8.35 -0.61
N ILE A 50 1.88 -8.49 -1.92
CA ILE A 50 0.69 -8.05 -2.61
C ILE A 50 -0.16 -9.27 -2.94
N GLY A 51 -1.34 -9.36 -2.33
CA GLY A 51 -2.27 -10.48 -2.52
C GLY A 51 -1.80 -11.80 -1.92
N ASP A 52 -2.50 -12.87 -2.26
CA ASP A 52 -2.13 -14.22 -1.85
C ASP A 52 -1.01 -14.79 -2.71
N ALA A 53 -0.19 -15.67 -2.12
CA ALA A 53 0.86 -16.36 -2.83
C ALA A 53 0.26 -17.36 -3.84
N VAL A 54 0.80 -17.41 -5.04
CA VAL A 54 0.38 -18.37 -6.07
C VAL A 54 1.14 -19.67 -5.87
N ILE A 55 0.43 -20.73 -5.50
CA ILE A 55 1.00 -22.05 -5.24
C ILE A 55 0.69 -22.98 -6.43
N THR A 56 1.73 -23.55 -7.02
CA THR A 56 1.63 -24.57 -8.07
C THR A 56 2.29 -25.84 -7.59
N GLN A 57 1.48 -26.89 -7.40
CA GLN A 57 1.99 -28.20 -6.99
C GLN A 57 2.32 -29.04 -8.23
N SER A 58 3.52 -29.63 -8.25
CA SER A 58 3.90 -30.69 -9.18
C SER A 58 4.45 -31.87 -8.36
N GLY A 59 4.48 -33.07 -8.94
CA GLY A 59 4.73 -34.34 -8.23
C GLY A 59 5.90 -34.25 -7.25
N ASP A 60 7.12 -34.12 -7.78
CA ASP A 60 8.35 -34.14 -6.96
C ASP A 60 8.75 -32.76 -6.43
N THR A 61 8.23 -31.67 -7.02
CA THR A 61 8.58 -30.30 -6.62
C THR A 61 7.36 -29.39 -6.73
N SER A 62 7.24 -28.42 -5.81
CA SER A 62 6.19 -27.39 -5.87
C SER A 62 6.81 -26.01 -5.99
N LYS A 63 6.10 -25.06 -6.61
CA LYS A 63 6.53 -23.67 -6.76
C LYS A 63 5.56 -22.74 -6.06
N ILE A 64 6.09 -21.73 -5.38
CA ILE A 64 5.35 -20.61 -4.79
C ILE A 64 5.86 -19.33 -5.44
N THR A 65 4.96 -18.55 -6.02
CA THR A 65 5.27 -17.22 -6.54
C THR A 65 4.63 -16.17 -5.65
N ILE A 66 5.44 -15.24 -5.14
CA ILE A 66 5.02 -14.18 -4.23
C ILE A 66 5.21 -12.85 -4.95
N THR A 67 4.12 -12.12 -5.13
CA THR A 67 4.18 -10.75 -5.65
C THR A 67 4.49 -9.80 -4.51
N VAL A 68 5.48 -8.93 -4.68
CA VAL A 68 5.90 -7.95 -3.66
C VAL A 68 5.89 -6.54 -4.21
N HIS A 69 5.77 -5.56 -3.30
CA HIS A 69 5.91 -4.15 -3.61
C HIS A 69 7.30 -3.86 -4.20
N PRO A 70 7.43 -3.05 -5.28
CA PRO A 70 8.71 -2.81 -5.96
C PRO A 70 9.83 -2.26 -5.07
N LEU A 71 9.47 -1.54 -4.00
CA LEU A 71 10.39 -0.94 -3.04
C LEU A 71 10.57 -1.78 -1.76
N LEU A 72 10.02 -3.00 -1.70
CA LEU A 72 10.17 -3.85 -0.52
C LEU A 72 11.63 -4.29 -0.36
N ASN A 73 12.26 -3.90 0.75
CA ASN A 73 13.54 -4.48 1.16
C ASN A 73 13.34 -5.97 1.44
N LEU A 74 14.01 -6.89 0.74
CA LEU A 74 13.82 -8.34 0.92
C LEU A 74 14.77 -8.99 1.96
N TYR A 75 15.60 -8.19 2.64
CA TYR A 75 16.51 -8.65 3.69
C TYR A 75 15.82 -8.69 5.06
N GLY A 76 16.18 -9.67 5.88
CA GLY A 76 15.71 -9.80 7.27
C GLY A 76 14.24 -10.15 7.42
N ARG A 77 13.64 -10.81 6.43
CA ARG A 77 12.21 -11.13 6.39
C ARG A 77 11.87 -12.37 7.19
N LYS A 78 10.66 -12.40 7.77
CA LYS A 78 10.16 -13.52 8.59
C LYS A 78 8.86 -14.08 8.02
N PRO A 79 8.93 -15.04 7.09
CA PRO A 79 7.73 -15.61 6.49
C PRO A 79 6.90 -16.41 7.49
N ALA A 80 5.59 -16.21 7.49
CA ALA A 80 4.63 -17.10 8.11
C ALA A 80 4.24 -18.20 7.11
N ILE A 81 4.52 -19.46 7.45
CA ILE A 81 4.32 -20.62 6.58
C ILE A 81 3.36 -21.58 7.27
N ALA A 82 2.19 -21.82 6.67
CA ALA A 82 1.26 -22.85 7.12
C ALA A 82 1.54 -24.15 6.36
N LEU A 83 1.60 -25.27 7.09
CA LEU A 83 1.94 -26.58 6.53
C LEU A 83 0.80 -27.59 6.69
N SER A 84 0.87 -28.69 5.95
CA SER A 84 0.10 -29.90 6.21
C SER A 84 0.24 -30.37 7.66
N THR A 85 -0.81 -31.00 8.20
CA THR A 85 -0.84 -31.43 9.60
C THR A 85 0.34 -32.37 9.93
N GLY A 86 1.15 -31.98 10.91
CA GLY A 86 2.29 -32.78 11.38
C GLY A 86 3.56 -32.65 10.52
N ALA A 87 3.53 -31.85 9.46
CA ALA A 87 4.73 -31.56 8.67
C ALA A 87 5.60 -30.47 9.32
N THR A 88 6.88 -30.49 8.99
CA THR A 88 7.88 -29.47 9.37
C THR A 88 8.51 -28.87 8.12
N VAL A 89 9.07 -27.66 8.21
CA VAL A 89 9.70 -26.98 7.07
C VAL A 89 11.05 -26.40 7.46
N MET A 90 12.01 -26.45 6.54
CA MET A 90 13.33 -25.84 6.66
C MET A 90 13.62 -24.99 5.41
N PRO A 91 13.99 -23.70 5.52
CA PRO A 91 14.00 -22.87 6.74
C PRO A 91 12.65 -22.82 7.47
N ALA A 92 12.67 -22.60 8.79
CA ALA A 92 11.47 -22.66 9.61
C ALA A 92 10.55 -21.46 9.41
N SER A 93 9.26 -21.64 9.65
CA SER A 93 8.32 -20.51 9.70
C SER A 93 8.73 -19.52 10.80
N GLY A 94 8.75 -18.23 10.46
CA GLY A 94 9.17 -17.13 11.36
C GLY A 94 10.69 -16.93 11.47
N GLU A 95 11.49 -17.76 10.81
CA GLU A 95 12.95 -17.59 10.74
C GLU A 95 13.32 -16.36 9.91
N THR A 96 14.41 -15.70 10.29
CA THR A 96 14.89 -14.49 9.60
C THR A 96 15.68 -14.90 8.35
N MET A 97 15.22 -14.48 7.19
CA MET A 97 15.75 -14.86 5.88
C MET A 97 16.03 -13.63 5.02
N ASN A 98 17.06 -13.74 4.18
CA ASN A 98 17.37 -12.76 3.15
C ASN A 98 16.94 -13.30 1.80
N PHE A 99 16.09 -12.54 1.10
CA PHE A 99 15.63 -12.89 -0.23
C PHE A 99 16.16 -11.92 -1.27
N THR A 100 16.13 -12.36 -2.52
CA THR A 100 16.57 -11.62 -3.70
C THR A 100 15.48 -11.76 -4.75
N LEU A 101 15.11 -10.65 -5.38
CA LEU A 101 14.10 -10.67 -6.42
C LEU A 101 14.49 -11.64 -7.55
N ASP A 102 13.49 -12.29 -8.14
CA ASP A 102 13.63 -13.23 -9.27
C ASP A 102 14.49 -14.47 -8.99
N SER A 103 15.07 -14.59 -7.81
CA SER A 103 15.84 -15.75 -7.37
C SER A 103 14.95 -16.84 -6.79
N THR A 104 15.39 -18.09 -6.91
CA THR A 104 14.66 -19.24 -6.37
C THR A 104 15.22 -19.64 -5.01
N PHE A 105 14.35 -19.64 -4.01
CA PHE A 105 14.66 -20.08 -2.66
C PHE A 105 14.07 -21.46 -2.42
N THR A 106 14.86 -22.37 -1.86
CA THR A 106 14.42 -23.74 -1.60
C THR A 106 14.01 -23.91 -0.15
N TYR A 107 12.77 -24.34 0.06
CA TYR A 107 12.26 -24.85 1.32
C TYR A 107 12.10 -26.37 1.20
N THR A 108 12.44 -27.10 2.26
CA THR A 108 12.21 -28.54 2.36
C THR A 108 11.14 -28.78 3.39
N VAL A 109 10.00 -29.35 2.96
CA VAL A 109 8.94 -29.77 3.85
C VAL A 109 9.08 -31.27 4.10
N THR A 110 9.16 -31.66 5.37
CA THR A 110 9.19 -33.06 5.79
C THR A 110 7.85 -33.40 6.41
N SER A 111 7.13 -34.36 5.83
CA SER A 111 5.84 -34.86 6.37
C SER A 111 6.04 -35.61 7.69
N ALA A 112 4.94 -35.91 8.38
CA ALA A 112 4.98 -36.63 9.64
C ALA A 112 5.60 -38.04 9.52
N ASN A 113 5.54 -38.67 8.33
CA ASN A 113 6.15 -39.97 8.06
C ASN A 113 7.63 -39.89 7.64
N GLY A 114 8.22 -38.68 7.56
CA GLY A 114 9.62 -38.47 7.22
C GLY A 114 9.92 -38.25 5.73
N GLU A 115 8.90 -38.23 4.85
CA GLU A 115 9.11 -37.96 3.43
C GLU A 115 9.35 -36.47 3.17
N ALA A 116 10.46 -36.17 2.49
CA ALA A 116 10.85 -34.79 2.18
C ALA A 116 10.40 -34.38 0.77
N LYS A 117 9.85 -33.17 0.66
CA LYS A 117 9.50 -32.52 -0.61
C LYS A 117 10.11 -31.12 -0.70
N LYS A 118 10.67 -30.80 -1.87
CA LYS A 118 11.22 -29.46 -2.18
C LYS A 118 10.14 -28.51 -2.67
N TRP A 119 10.20 -27.30 -2.14
CA TRP A 119 9.34 -26.17 -2.47
C TRP A 119 10.20 -24.99 -2.91
N TYR A 120 9.93 -24.46 -4.10
CA TYR A 120 10.67 -23.36 -4.72
C TYR A 120 9.89 -22.07 -4.59
N VAL A 121 10.37 -21.15 -3.77
CA VAL A 121 9.77 -19.84 -3.53
C VAL A 121 10.47 -18.80 -4.40
N VAL A 122 9.73 -18.02 -5.16
CA VAL A 122 10.25 -16.93 -5.99
C VAL A 122 9.48 -15.64 -5.69
N PHE A 123 10.21 -14.57 -5.47
CA PHE A 123 9.66 -13.23 -5.28
C PHE A 123 9.68 -12.47 -6.61
N LYS A 124 8.53 -11.91 -6.99
CA LYS A 124 8.35 -11.14 -8.21
C LYS A 124 7.87 -9.74 -7.86
N ASN A 125 8.47 -8.73 -8.48
CA ASN A 125 7.91 -7.38 -8.40
C ASN A 125 6.59 -7.34 -9.16
N GLN A 126 5.70 -6.46 -8.71
CA GLN A 126 4.53 -6.07 -9.50
C GLN A 126 4.99 -5.57 -10.88
N GLY A 127 4.88 -6.42 -11.92
CA GLY A 127 5.32 -6.14 -13.29
C GLY A 127 6.26 -7.18 -13.94
N GLY A 128 6.71 -8.20 -13.20
CA GLY A 128 7.58 -9.25 -13.74
C GLY A 128 6.85 -10.30 -14.60
N SER A 129 6.90 -10.11 -15.92
CA SER A 129 6.72 -11.11 -17.00
C SER A 129 5.45 -11.98 -16.99
N SER A 130 4.28 -11.38 -16.87
CA SER A 130 3.03 -11.90 -17.45
C SER A 130 2.09 -10.71 -17.66
N PRO A 131 1.21 -10.69 -18.70
CA PRO A 131 0.14 -9.70 -18.79
C PRO A 131 -0.95 -10.03 -17.76
N ALA A 132 -0.54 -10.19 -16.49
CA ALA A 132 -1.45 -10.12 -15.38
C ALA A 132 -2.01 -8.70 -15.41
N SER A 133 -3.31 -8.61 -15.67
CA SER A 133 -4.13 -7.42 -15.43
C SER A 133 -3.53 -6.63 -14.28
N LYS A 134 -3.14 -5.37 -14.50
CA LYS A 134 -2.69 -4.50 -13.42
C LYS A 134 -3.88 -4.34 -12.47
N VAL A 135 -3.98 -5.19 -11.46
CA VAL A 135 -5.03 -5.09 -10.44
C VAL A 135 -4.66 -3.90 -9.58
N ALA A 136 -5.49 -2.85 -9.63
CA ALA A 136 -5.44 -1.78 -8.64
C ALA A 136 -5.75 -2.38 -7.26
N TYR A 137 -4.99 -1.99 -6.25
CA TYR A 137 -5.20 -2.43 -4.88
C TYR A 137 -5.25 -1.22 -3.94
N LYS A 138 -5.92 -1.40 -2.80
CA LYS A 138 -5.91 -0.43 -1.70
C LYS A 138 -4.72 -0.72 -0.81
N ASP A 139 -3.79 0.22 -0.70
CA ASP A 139 -2.70 0.14 0.27
C ASP A 139 -3.23 0.45 1.67
N VAL A 140 -3.40 -0.60 2.48
CA VAL A 140 -3.92 -0.48 3.85
C VAL A 140 -2.90 0.17 4.79
N GLN A 141 -1.60 -0.02 4.56
CA GLN A 141 -0.56 0.59 5.38
C GLN A 141 -0.58 2.11 5.21
N VAL A 142 -0.58 2.59 3.96
CA VAL A 142 -0.67 4.02 3.64
C VAL A 142 -2.02 4.59 4.09
N THR A 143 -3.13 3.86 3.86
CA THR A 143 -4.46 4.28 4.34
C THR A 143 -4.47 4.51 5.85
N ASN A 144 -3.87 3.61 6.63
CA ASN A 144 -3.82 3.72 8.09
C ASN A 144 -2.86 4.82 8.56
N PHE A 145 -1.77 5.09 7.82
CA PHE A 145 -0.85 6.19 8.13
C PHE A 145 -1.53 7.57 8.06
N PHE A 146 -2.49 7.74 7.14
CA PHE A 146 -3.27 8.97 7.02
C PHE A 146 -4.52 9.00 7.91
N ARG A 147 -4.88 7.89 8.56
CA ARG A 147 -5.99 7.83 9.51
C ARG A 147 -5.53 8.33 10.89
N ARG A 148 -5.43 9.65 11.01
CA ARG A 148 -4.89 10.34 12.20
C ARG A 148 -6.01 11.01 13.00
N GLU A 149 -5.76 11.21 14.29
CA GLU A 149 -6.68 11.86 15.24
C GLU A 149 -6.10 13.17 15.82
N SER A 150 -4.83 13.47 15.52
CA SER A 150 -4.15 14.73 15.84
C SER A 150 -3.11 15.07 14.76
N GLY A 151 -2.63 16.30 14.75
CA GLY A 151 -1.89 16.88 13.65
C GLY A 151 -2.76 16.93 12.39
N HIS A 152 -2.20 16.55 11.25
CA HIS A 152 -2.94 16.41 9.99
C HIS A 152 -4.01 15.33 10.10
N ILE A 153 -5.27 15.65 9.79
CA ILE A 153 -6.42 14.74 9.80
C ILE A 153 -6.87 14.39 8.37
N ALA A 154 -7.05 15.40 7.52
CA ALA A 154 -7.51 15.25 6.14
C ALA A 154 -7.08 16.46 5.31
N SER A 155 -6.84 16.30 4.01
CA SER A 155 -6.46 17.41 3.13
C SER A 155 -6.79 17.13 1.66
N ASP A 156 -6.75 18.18 0.84
CA ASP A 156 -6.63 18.08 -0.62
C ASP A 156 -5.15 18.03 -1.06
N GLY A 157 -4.90 17.62 -2.31
CA GLY A 157 -3.55 17.45 -2.87
C GLY A 157 -2.89 16.14 -2.41
N GLY A 158 -1.63 16.20 -1.99
CA GLY A 158 -0.87 15.03 -1.53
C GLY A 158 0.31 14.68 -2.43
N PHE A 159 1.29 15.60 -2.49
CA PHE A 159 2.56 15.36 -3.17
C PHE A 159 3.59 14.85 -2.17
N SER A 160 4.52 13.99 -2.61
CA SER A 160 5.60 13.50 -1.76
C SER A 160 6.95 13.75 -2.41
N VAL A 161 7.93 14.17 -1.61
CA VAL A 161 9.31 14.39 -2.06
C VAL A 161 10.26 13.67 -1.11
N PRO A 162 11.01 12.65 -1.59
CA PRO A 162 12.07 12.03 -0.79
C PRO A 162 13.23 13.02 -0.62
N LEU A 163 13.79 13.05 0.60
CA LEU A 163 14.87 13.95 0.98
C LEU A 163 16.12 13.15 1.35
N SER A 164 17.28 13.71 1.04
CA SER A 164 18.60 13.13 1.31
C SER A 164 18.90 12.89 2.80
N ASN A 165 18.15 13.53 3.70
CA ASN A 165 18.28 13.36 5.15
C ASN A 165 17.50 12.13 5.69
N GLY A 166 17.06 11.22 4.81
CA GLY A 166 16.35 10.00 5.18
C GLY A 166 14.87 10.23 5.55
N LYS A 167 14.27 11.33 5.08
CA LYS A 167 12.87 11.66 5.32
C LYS A 167 12.11 11.78 4.00
N VAL A 168 10.79 11.75 4.07
CA VAL A 168 9.86 12.11 3.00
C VAL A 168 9.00 13.24 3.51
N ILE A 169 8.95 14.36 2.79
CA ILE A 169 7.95 15.38 3.06
C ILE A 169 6.72 15.12 2.20
N TRP A 170 5.55 15.20 2.83
CA TRP A 170 4.27 15.19 2.15
C TRP A 170 3.68 16.60 2.19
N LEU A 171 3.20 17.10 1.06
CA LEU A 171 2.72 18.46 0.87
C LEU A 171 1.24 18.44 0.49
N PHE A 172 0.45 19.28 1.17
CA PHE A 172 -1.00 19.28 1.07
C PHE A 172 -1.54 20.69 0.81
N GLY A 173 -2.65 20.77 0.09
CA GLY A 173 -3.44 21.99 -0.07
C GLY A 173 -4.34 22.23 1.15
N ASP A 174 -5.56 22.69 0.93
CA ASP A 174 -6.50 22.96 2.03
C ASP A 174 -6.63 21.72 2.95
N SER A 175 -6.46 21.93 4.26
CA SER A 175 -6.20 20.88 5.25
C SER A 175 -7.01 21.05 6.54
N HIS A 176 -7.33 19.93 7.17
CA HIS A 176 -7.85 19.77 8.53
C HIS A 176 -6.73 19.34 9.47
N ILE A 177 -6.41 20.20 10.44
CA ILE A 177 -5.36 20.03 11.45
C ILE A 177 -5.97 20.15 12.86
N ASP A 178 -5.78 19.13 13.70
CA ASP A 178 -6.18 19.09 15.12
C ASP A 178 -7.66 19.38 15.42
N ASP A 179 -8.57 19.05 14.50
CA ASP A 179 -10.00 19.31 14.62
C ASP A 179 -10.90 18.08 14.46
N TYR A 180 -10.30 16.89 14.58
CA TYR A 180 -11.04 15.63 14.68
C TYR A 180 -11.91 15.60 15.94
N ARG A 181 -13.19 15.30 15.76
CA ARG A 181 -14.18 15.20 16.84
C ARG A 181 -14.36 13.74 17.22
N ALA A 182 -13.66 13.31 18.28
CA ALA A 182 -13.77 11.94 18.79
C ALA A 182 -15.20 11.59 19.29
N SER A 183 -16.03 12.59 19.62
CA SER A 183 -17.40 12.37 20.10
C SER A 183 -18.33 11.74 19.06
N ASP A 184 -18.09 12.02 17.78
CA ASP A 184 -18.95 11.58 16.67
C ASP A 184 -18.17 11.07 15.45
N GLY A 185 -16.84 11.09 15.51
CA GLY A 185 -15.96 10.62 14.45
C GLY A 185 -15.89 11.54 13.22
N THR A 186 -16.22 12.83 13.37
CA THR A 186 -16.30 13.79 12.26
C THR A 186 -15.21 14.86 12.30
N ILE A 187 -15.15 15.67 11.24
CA ILE A 187 -14.40 16.92 11.15
C ILE A 187 -15.35 18.05 10.72
N PRO A 188 -15.04 19.33 10.97
CA PRO A 188 -15.76 20.46 10.39
C PRO A 188 -15.87 20.35 8.86
N TRP A 189 -16.89 20.97 8.27
CA TRP A 189 -17.20 20.82 6.84
C TRP A 189 -16.27 21.58 5.89
N LEU A 190 -15.49 22.54 6.40
CA LEU A 190 -14.60 23.37 5.60
C LEU A 190 -13.22 23.44 6.26
N PHE A 191 -12.19 23.35 5.45
CA PHE A 191 -10.79 23.43 5.87
C PHE A 191 -10.46 24.74 6.59
N GLN A 192 -9.69 24.64 7.67
CA GLN A 192 -9.21 25.77 8.47
C GLN A 192 -7.75 26.15 8.17
N VAL A 193 -7.06 25.36 7.36
CA VAL A 193 -5.65 25.55 6.97
C VAL A 193 -5.58 25.53 5.44
N ARG A 194 -4.82 26.44 4.81
CA ARG A 194 -4.70 26.52 3.33
C ARG A 194 -3.64 25.61 2.73
N ASN A 195 -2.64 25.25 3.54
CA ASN A 195 -1.68 24.21 3.21
C ASN A 195 -0.96 23.73 4.47
N ALA A 196 -0.53 22.48 4.42
CA ALA A 196 0.22 21.84 5.49
C ALA A 196 1.25 20.87 4.89
N ALA A 197 2.11 20.34 5.76
CA ALA A 197 2.99 19.24 5.40
C ALA A 197 3.08 18.18 6.50
N ILE A 198 3.52 16.98 6.15
CA ILE A 198 3.94 15.93 7.08
C ILE A 198 5.39 15.59 6.78
N VAL A 199 6.21 15.43 7.81
CA VAL A 199 7.60 14.96 7.66
C VAL A 199 7.69 13.53 8.17
N GLN A 200 7.79 12.57 7.27
CA GLN A 200 7.85 11.15 7.58
C GLN A 200 9.30 10.66 7.56
N PRO A 201 9.82 9.97 8.61
CA PRO A 201 11.04 9.18 8.47
C PRO A 201 10.87 8.11 7.38
N TYR A 202 11.83 7.97 6.47
CA TYR A 202 11.66 7.09 5.31
C TYR A 202 11.36 5.64 5.72
N GLY A 203 10.23 5.11 5.25
CA GLY A 203 9.77 3.75 5.56
C GLY A 203 9.09 3.58 6.92
N ASP A 204 9.00 4.63 7.75
CA ASP A 204 8.25 4.60 9.00
C ASP A 204 6.78 4.98 8.77
N TRP A 205 5.90 4.00 8.94
CA TRP A 205 4.46 4.17 8.76
C TRP A 205 3.69 4.32 10.08
N GLN A 206 4.39 4.55 11.21
CA GLN A 206 3.78 4.97 12.48
C GLN A 206 3.57 6.49 12.44
N TRP A 207 2.32 6.91 12.24
CA TRP A 207 2.02 8.32 11.98
C TRP A 207 2.43 9.26 13.12
N GLN A 208 2.47 8.76 14.36
CA GLN A 208 2.89 9.49 15.55
C GLN A 208 4.35 9.96 15.50
N HIS A 209 5.19 9.30 14.69
CA HIS A 209 6.59 9.69 14.48
C HIS A 209 6.75 10.74 13.36
N SER A 210 5.65 11.13 12.71
CA SER A 210 5.66 11.98 11.52
C SER A 210 4.97 13.33 11.80
N PRO A 211 5.72 14.34 12.28
CA PRO A 211 5.14 15.62 12.69
C PRO A 211 4.45 16.33 11.53
N THR A 212 3.39 17.05 11.87
CA THR A 212 2.69 17.96 10.97
C THR A 212 3.32 19.35 11.03
N LEU A 213 3.59 19.92 9.86
CA LEU A 213 4.03 21.30 9.72
C LEU A 213 2.82 22.15 9.33
N THR A 214 2.60 23.22 10.10
CA THR A 214 1.59 24.23 9.85
C THR A 214 2.12 25.60 10.28
N GLY A 215 1.45 26.67 9.89
CA GLY A 215 1.81 28.03 10.28
C GLY A 215 1.13 28.47 11.59
N ASN A 216 1.80 29.36 12.32
CA ASN A 216 1.27 29.96 13.55
C ASN A 216 0.60 31.33 13.32
N SER A 217 0.12 31.57 12.10
CA SER A 217 -0.52 32.82 11.72
C SER A 217 -1.81 33.06 12.52
N PRO A 218 -2.11 34.31 12.95
CA PRO A 218 -3.43 34.68 13.46
C PRO A 218 -4.51 34.69 12.35
N SER A 219 -4.06 34.71 11.09
CA SER A 219 -4.84 34.60 9.86
C SER A 219 -5.07 33.11 9.50
N PHE A 220 -5.63 32.77 8.33
CA PHE A 220 -5.69 31.36 7.89
C PHE A 220 -4.30 30.71 7.99
N LYS A 221 -4.21 29.59 8.71
CA LYS A 221 -2.93 28.91 8.92
C LYS A 221 -2.43 28.33 7.60
N SER A 222 -1.13 28.38 7.37
CA SER A 222 -0.46 27.86 6.18
C SER A 222 0.98 27.56 6.54
N TYR A 223 1.47 26.39 6.20
CA TYR A 223 2.90 26.08 6.34
C TYR A 223 3.75 26.93 5.38
N ILE A 224 3.39 26.91 4.10
CA ILE A 224 3.97 27.75 3.04
C ILE A 224 3.09 28.99 2.90
N LYS A 225 3.59 30.13 3.37
CA LYS A 225 2.86 31.41 3.37
C LYS A 225 3.75 32.52 2.83
N HIS A 226 3.31 33.18 1.76
CA HIS A 226 4.09 34.24 1.10
C HIS A 226 3.65 35.66 1.52
N THR A 227 2.40 35.82 1.96
CA THR A 227 1.80 37.11 2.34
C THR A 227 0.85 36.94 3.52
N GLU A 228 0.69 37.98 4.32
CA GLU A 228 -0.29 38.05 5.41
C GLU A 228 -1.72 38.40 4.95
N ASP A 229 -1.88 38.77 3.68
CA ASP A 229 -3.19 39.01 3.07
C ASP A 229 -4.02 37.73 3.00
N ASN A 230 -5.17 37.71 3.67
CA ASN A 230 -6.07 36.55 3.75
C ASN A 230 -6.83 36.27 2.46
N ASP A 231 -6.88 37.22 1.52
CA ASP A 231 -7.45 36.97 0.21
C ASP A 231 -6.46 36.25 -0.73
N HIS A 232 -5.23 35.97 -0.28
CA HIS A 232 -4.19 35.27 -1.01
C HIS A 232 -3.69 34.02 -0.25
N TRP A 233 -3.40 32.94 -0.98
CA TRP A 233 -2.86 31.71 -0.39
C TRP A 233 -2.02 30.91 -1.39
N ILE A 234 -1.38 29.86 -0.88
CA ILE A 234 -0.55 28.93 -1.65
C ILE A 234 -1.17 27.54 -1.62
N TRP A 235 -1.29 26.92 -2.79
CA TRP A 235 -1.41 25.47 -2.90
C TRP A 235 -0.09 24.86 -3.39
N PRO A 236 0.57 24.04 -2.56
CA PRO A 236 1.82 23.41 -2.95
C PRO A 236 1.58 22.28 -3.94
N GLY A 237 2.45 22.21 -4.94
CA GLY A 237 2.59 21.06 -5.82
C GLY A 237 3.71 20.13 -5.35
N SER A 238 4.29 19.43 -6.30
CA SER A 238 5.53 18.67 -6.13
C SER A 238 6.73 19.60 -5.94
N GLY A 239 7.90 19.00 -5.71
CA GLY A 239 9.14 19.72 -5.55
C GLY A 239 10.35 18.83 -5.79
N PHE A 240 11.52 19.43 -5.68
CA PHE A 240 12.79 18.73 -5.78
C PHE A 240 13.79 19.30 -4.77
N GLN A 241 14.68 18.44 -4.29
CA GLN A 241 15.78 18.87 -3.45
C GLN A 241 16.99 19.22 -4.31
N LYS A 242 17.65 20.33 -3.99
CA LYS A 242 19.00 20.66 -4.44
C LYS A 242 19.82 21.08 -3.23
N ASP A 243 20.93 20.38 -3.00
CA ASP A 243 21.81 20.58 -1.84
C ASP A 243 21.02 20.51 -0.52
N ASP A 244 21.10 21.51 0.34
CA ASP A 244 20.39 21.58 1.63
C ASP A 244 18.96 22.16 1.53
N THR A 245 18.51 22.45 0.32
CA THR A 245 17.28 23.20 0.06
C THR A 245 16.30 22.36 -0.76
N LEU A 246 15.08 22.23 -0.25
CA LEU A 246 13.93 21.75 -0.98
C LEU A 246 13.26 22.93 -1.69
N PHE A 247 13.05 22.79 -2.99
CA PHE A 247 12.28 23.72 -3.83
C PHE A 247 10.90 23.12 -4.08
N VAL A 248 9.85 23.80 -3.64
CA VAL A 248 8.46 23.36 -3.80
C VAL A 248 7.73 24.30 -4.74
N TYR A 249 7.12 23.75 -5.79
CA TYR A 249 6.21 24.52 -6.62
C TYR A 249 5.03 25.00 -5.78
N SER A 250 4.76 26.29 -5.84
CA SER A 250 3.77 26.97 -5.01
C SER A 250 2.84 27.77 -5.91
N ALA A 251 1.65 27.21 -6.16
CA ALA A 251 0.62 27.89 -6.94
C ALA A 251 0.10 29.08 -6.12
N HIS A 252 0.21 30.29 -6.69
CA HIS A 252 -0.23 31.51 -6.03
C HIS A 252 -1.68 31.79 -6.41
N LEU A 253 -2.55 31.70 -5.41
CA LEU A 253 -3.99 31.88 -5.58
C LEU A 253 -4.48 33.10 -4.82
N LYS A 254 -5.54 33.69 -5.36
CA LYS A 254 -6.30 34.73 -4.69
C LYS A 254 -7.79 34.50 -4.80
N LYS A 255 -8.52 35.11 -3.89
CA LYS A 255 -9.97 35.17 -3.90
C LYS A 255 -10.45 36.01 -5.07
N VAL A 256 -11.46 35.51 -5.78
CA VAL A 256 -12.14 36.24 -6.86
C VAL A 256 -13.65 36.07 -6.74
N SER A 257 -14.41 36.97 -7.34
CA SER A 257 -15.85 36.81 -7.48
C SER A 257 -16.18 35.87 -8.64
N GLY A 258 -17.07 34.90 -8.40
CA GLY A 258 -17.57 33.97 -9.43
C GLY A 258 -16.70 32.72 -9.62
N GLY A 259 -17.17 31.80 -10.48
CA GLY A 259 -16.52 30.51 -10.70
C GLY A 259 -16.37 29.70 -9.41
N PHE A 260 -15.19 29.12 -9.19
CA PHE A 260 -14.83 28.40 -7.96
C PHE A 260 -14.49 29.34 -6.78
N GLY A 261 -14.55 30.66 -6.95
CA GLY A 261 -14.24 31.65 -5.90
C GLY A 261 -12.75 31.95 -5.73
N PHE A 262 -11.88 31.37 -6.56
CA PHE A 262 -10.45 31.63 -6.59
C PHE A 262 -9.90 31.73 -8.02
N GLY A 263 -8.78 32.41 -8.16
CA GLY A 263 -8.05 32.57 -9.41
C GLY A 263 -6.56 32.83 -9.16
N SER A 264 -5.81 33.13 -10.23
CA SER A 264 -4.38 33.43 -10.12
C SER A 264 -4.14 34.66 -9.23
N GLY A 265 -3.27 34.50 -8.24
CA GLY A 265 -2.77 35.55 -7.36
C GLY A 265 -1.64 36.39 -7.97
N GLY A 266 -1.17 36.03 -9.17
CA GLY A 266 0.05 36.56 -9.78
C GLY A 266 0.97 35.42 -10.21
N PRO A 267 2.28 35.66 -10.30
CA PRO A 267 3.25 34.61 -10.59
C PRO A 267 3.22 33.48 -9.56
N ASP A 268 3.27 32.24 -10.04
CA ASP A 268 3.56 31.09 -9.20
C ASP A 268 5.02 31.14 -8.73
N MET A 269 5.36 30.38 -7.69
CA MET A 269 6.66 30.50 -7.03
C MET A 269 7.32 29.14 -6.79
N LEU A 270 8.63 29.16 -6.56
CA LEU A 270 9.34 28.12 -5.84
C LEU A 270 9.54 28.57 -4.40
N ALA A 271 8.86 27.91 -3.46
CA ALA A 271 9.18 28.04 -2.05
C ALA A 271 10.49 27.32 -1.75
N LYS A 272 11.39 27.97 -1.02
CA LYS A 272 12.69 27.42 -0.59
C LYS A 272 12.57 26.99 0.85
N ILE A 273 12.81 25.71 1.11
CA ILE A 273 12.65 25.08 2.43
C ILE A 273 13.97 24.42 2.83
N THR A 274 14.50 24.78 3.99
CA THR A 274 15.72 24.14 4.53
C THR A 274 15.41 22.72 4.99
N ILE A 275 16.17 21.72 4.52
CA ILE A 275 15.90 20.31 4.90
C ILE A 275 16.38 19.97 6.31
N ALA A 276 17.16 20.85 6.95
CA ALA A 276 17.64 20.63 8.31
C ALA A 276 16.50 20.77 9.34
N ASP A 277 15.66 21.78 9.19
CA ASP A 277 14.62 22.16 10.15
C ASP A 277 13.23 22.41 9.52
N MET A 278 13.09 22.19 8.22
CA MET A 278 11.84 22.35 7.45
C MET A 278 11.24 23.75 7.59
N LYS A 279 12.08 24.78 7.54
CA LYS A 279 11.62 26.16 7.53
C LYS A 279 11.56 26.69 6.11
N VAL A 280 10.47 27.37 5.80
CA VAL A 280 10.36 28.19 4.58
C VAL A 280 11.27 29.41 4.77
N VAL A 281 12.32 29.52 3.97
CA VAL A 281 13.33 30.58 4.07
C VAL A 281 13.23 31.63 2.96
N GLY A 282 12.38 31.40 1.96
CA GLY A 282 12.12 32.38 0.93
C GLY A 282 11.32 31.82 -0.24
N PHE A 283 11.07 32.70 -1.20
CA PHE A 283 10.33 32.41 -2.42
C PHE A 283 11.11 32.92 -3.62
N GLN A 284 10.94 32.25 -4.75
CA GLN A 284 11.40 32.72 -6.04
C GLN A 284 10.21 32.72 -6.99
N GLU A 285 9.79 33.91 -7.43
CA GLU A 285 8.76 34.03 -8.46
C GLU A 285 9.24 33.36 -9.75
N LEU A 286 8.32 32.62 -10.35
CA LEU A 286 8.48 32.06 -11.67
C LEU A 286 8.08 33.11 -12.70
N GLN A 287 8.66 33.00 -13.89
CA GLN A 287 8.20 33.79 -15.02
C GLN A 287 6.78 33.39 -15.44
N ASP A 288 6.12 34.26 -16.21
CA ASP A 288 4.84 33.90 -16.81
C ASP A 288 5.04 32.79 -17.85
N PHE A 289 4.24 31.73 -17.69
CA PHE A 289 4.21 30.59 -18.58
C PHE A 289 2.91 30.53 -19.41
N ASN A 290 2.23 31.67 -19.58
CA ASN A 290 0.99 31.80 -20.33
C ASN A 290 -0.10 30.83 -19.84
N GLY A 291 -0.20 30.67 -18.51
CA GLY A 291 -1.17 29.80 -17.86
C GLY A 291 -0.79 28.31 -17.79
N ILE A 292 0.43 27.93 -18.17
CA ILE A 292 0.93 26.55 -18.02
C ILE A 292 1.49 26.36 -16.60
N ASN A 293 1.06 25.29 -15.93
CA ASN A 293 1.50 24.90 -14.59
C ASN A 293 2.49 23.72 -14.67
N PHE A 294 3.59 23.82 -13.92
CA PHE A 294 4.66 22.79 -13.87
C PHE A 294 4.75 22.07 -12.52
N GLY A 295 3.81 22.32 -11.62
CA GLY A 295 3.83 21.84 -10.25
C GLY A 295 3.37 20.40 -10.05
N ILE A 296 2.94 19.68 -11.09
CA ILE A 296 2.41 18.32 -10.94
C ILE A 296 3.52 17.34 -10.53
N SER A 297 4.69 17.42 -11.17
CA SER A 297 5.82 16.54 -10.88
C SER A 297 7.12 17.11 -11.43
N PHE A 298 8.22 16.81 -10.74
CA PHE A 298 9.58 17.06 -11.21
C PHE A 298 10.27 15.74 -11.48
N LEU A 299 11.00 15.66 -12.59
CA LEU A 299 11.73 14.46 -13.00
C LEU A 299 13.20 14.81 -13.04
N LYS A 300 13.96 14.28 -12.09
CA LYS A 300 15.41 14.34 -12.14
C LYS A 300 15.89 13.35 -13.21
N ASN A 301 16.56 13.87 -14.23
CA ASN A 301 17.26 13.04 -15.20
C ASN A 301 18.75 13.04 -14.87
N ASP A 302 19.23 11.93 -14.32
CA ASP A 302 20.63 11.79 -13.92
C ASP A 302 21.60 11.81 -15.13
N ALA A 303 21.11 11.60 -16.35
CA ALA A 303 21.93 11.60 -17.55
C ALA A 303 22.35 12.99 -18.02
N ASP A 304 21.53 14.01 -17.79
CA ASP A 304 21.74 15.37 -18.27
C ASP A 304 21.82 16.43 -17.16
N GLY A 305 21.54 16.04 -15.90
CA GLY A 305 21.69 16.90 -14.73
C GLY A 305 20.58 17.93 -14.55
N TYR A 306 19.47 17.80 -15.29
CA TYR A 306 18.30 18.65 -15.15
C TYR A 306 17.25 18.06 -14.20
N THR A 307 16.45 18.93 -13.61
CA THR A 307 15.32 18.62 -12.72
C THR A 307 14.22 19.65 -12.95
#